data_AF-A0A7S1J2Y5-F1
#
_entry.id   AF-A0A7S1J2Y5-F1
#
_cell.length_a   1.000
_cell.length_b   1.000
_cell.length_c   1.000
_cell.angle_alpha   90.00
_cell.angle_beta   90.00
_cell.angle_gamma   90.00
#
_symmetry.space_group_name_H-M   'P 1'
#
loop_
_entity.id
_entity.type
_entity.pdbx_description
1 polymer ?
#
loop_
_entity_poly.entity_id
_entity_poly.type
_entity_poly.pdbx_seq_one_letter_code
_entity_poly.pdbx_strand_id
1 'polypeptide(L)'
;AAGAAAQDSAPTLGEPILKDACSVIHDLCSLADGEQAQWLHINSSLPLRVLALQLLQIVLVEHHVTILAHPSLCTALHDRLSPVLVRYINAQAGGLDPRMAFPVYKVIAVLLLHFHKAVIDQAEMFLNLTIRALEHGEASAWSKYLLLLVLKEWAEGPGLLQALFRHSDLRESGPRPTVQNIVQAAAGYLQKVYAETQ
;
A
#
# COMPACT_ATOMS: atom_id res chain seq x y z
N ALA A 1 22.92 39.04 15.97
CA ALA A 1 22.77 38.23 14.75
C ALA A 1 21.73 37.16 15.02
N ALA A 2 20.55 37.32 14.43
CA ALA A 2 19.38 36.45 14.64
C ALA A 2 19.52 35.17 13.81
N GLY A 3 19.61 34.02 14.49
CA GLY A 3 19.45 32.71 13.88
C GLY A 3 18.04 32.22 14.16
N ALA A 4 17.10 32.51 13.26
CA ALA A 4 15.77 31.90 13.26
C ALA A 4 15.91 30.48 12.69
N ALA A 5 16.05 29.49 13.58
CA ALA A 5 16.00 28.09 13.22
C ALA A 5 14.54 27.71 12.93
N ALA A 6 14.34 27.14 11.74
CA ALA A 6 13.09 26.60 11.24
C ALA A 6 12.41 25.67 12.26
N GLN A 7 11.16 25.98 12.60
CA GLN A 7 10.20 24.99 13.11
C GLN A 7 9.30 24.62 11.94
N ASP A 8 9.62 23.52 11.26
CA ASP A 8 8.66 22.77 10.45
C ASP A 8 7.62 22.17 11.41
N SER A 9 6.70 23.01 11.88
CA SER A 9 5.56 22.60 12.67
C SER A 9 4.64 21.78 11.77
N ALA A 10 4.49 20.49 12.09
CA ALA A 10 3.51 19.63 11.45
C ALA A 10 2.12 20.33 11.40
N PRO A 11 1.35 20.18 10.31
CA PRO A 11 0.06 20.84 10.19
C PRO A 11 -0.90 20.33 11.28
N THR A 12 -1.08 21.13 12.33
CA THR A 12 -2.05 20.87 13.39
C THR A 12 -3.45 21.12 12.85
N LEU A 13 -4.15 20.03 12.52
CA LEU A 13 -5.56 20.05 12.19
C LEU A 13 -6.36 20.32 13.48
N GLY A 14 -7.34 21.23 13.41
CA GLY A 14 -8.30 21.39 14.51
C GLY A 14 -9.15 20.12 14.69
N GLU A 15 -9.59 19.86 15.91
CA GLU A 15 -10.43 18.69 16.24
C GLU A 15 -11.63 18.44 15.30
N PRO A 16 -12.42 19.44 14.87
CA PRO A 16 -13.54 19.19 13.95
C PRO A 16 -13.06 18.74 12.57
N ILE A 17 -11.99 19.36 12.05
CA ILE A 17 -11.43 19.06 10.72
C ILE A 17 -10.81 17.65 10.72
N LEU A 18 -10.14 17.28 11.81
CA LEU A 18 -9.59 15.94 11.97
C LEU A 18 -10.68 14.87 11.97
N LYS A 19 -11.82 15.14 12.62
CA LYS A 19 -12.97 14.24 12.64
C LYS A 19 -13.58 14.06 11.26
N ASP A 20 -13.72 15.14 10.50
CA ASP A 20 -14.21 15.07 9.12
C ASP A 20 -13.25 14.29 8.23
N ALA A 21 -11.94 14.56 8.33
CA ALA A 21 -10.91 13.82 7.59
C ALA A 21 -10.93 12.31 7.91
N CYS A 22 -11.07 11.94 9.19
CA CYS A 22 -11.22 10.54 9.60
C CYS A 22 -12.48 9.90 8.98
N SER A 23 -13.59 10.65 8.95
CA SER A 23 -14.87 10.18 8.39
C SER A 23 -14.78 9.96 6.88
N VAL A 24 -14.07 10.85 6.17
CA VAL A 24 -13.80 10.69 4.73
C VAL A 24 -12.94 9.47 4.44
N ILE A 25 -11.82 9.28 5.16
CA ILE A 25 -10.95 8.10 4.96
C ILE A 25 -11.73 6.81 5.26
N HIS A 26 -12.55 6.83 6.31
CA HIS A 26 -13.39 5.70 6.68
C HIS A 26 -14.36 5.33 5.55
N ASP A 27 -15.10 6.30 5.03
CA ASP A 27 -16.05 6.08 3.94
C ASP A 27 -15.37 5.59 2.67
N LEU A 28 -14.20 6.13 2.33
CA LEU A 28 -13.42 5.66 1.19
C LEU A 28 -12.97 4.21 1.38
N CYS A 29 -12.58 3.80 2.59
CA CYS A 29 -12.24 2.40 2.89
C CYS A 29 -13.49 1.49 2.76
N SER A 30 -14.64 1.93 3.27
CA SER A 30 -15.90 1.19 3.16
C SER A 30 -16.34 1.04 1.70
N LEU A 31 -16.27 2.11 0.91
CA LEU A 31 -16.54 2.07 -0.53
C LEU A 31 -15.55 1.18 -1.28
N ALA A 32 -14.28 1.15 -0.87
CA ALA A 32 -13.27 0.26 -1.43
C ALA A 32 -13.58 -1.20 -1.12
N ASP A 33 -14.19 -1.54 0.01
CA ASP A 33 -14.67 -2.90 0.30
C ASP A 33 -15.97 -3.25 -0.45
N GLY A 34 -16.68 -2.24 -0.96
CA GLY A 34 -17.97 -2.38 -1.63
C GLY A 34 -19.17 -2.18 -0.70
N GLU A 35 -18.93 -1.68 0.52
CA GLU A 35 -19.97 -1.20 1.43
C GLU A 35 -20.40 0.24 1.08
N GLN A 36 -21.46 0.73 1.71
CA GLN A 36 -21.96 2.10 1.49
C GLN A 36 -21.20 3.12 2.35
N ALA A 37 -20.94 4.29 1.78
CA ALA A 37 -20.44 5.45 2.51
C ALA A 37 -21.56 6.04 3.39
N GLN A 38 -21.28 6.20 4.68
CA GLN A 38 -22.27 6.67 5.66
C GLN A 38 -22.27 8.20 5.78
N TRP A 39 -21.10 8.84 5.65
CA TRP A 39 -20.90 10.27 5.81
C TRP A 39 -21.06 11.04 4.48
N LEU A 40 -20.57 10.50 3.37
CA LEU A 40 -20.71 11.10 2.03
C LEU A 40 -22.12 10.97 1.45
N HIS A 41 -23.02 10.22 2.12
CA HIS A 41 -24.42 10.00 1.70
C HIS A 41 -24.58 9.58 0.22
N ILE A 42 -23.66 8.75 -0.27
CA ILE A 42 -23.65 8.33 -1.67
C ILE A 42 -24.61 7.15 -1.85
N ASN A 43 -25.86 7.46 -2.18
CA ASN A 43 -26.88 6.48 -2.56
C ASN A 43 -26.76 6.13 -4.05
N SER A 44 -25.62 5.59 -4.47
CA SER A 44 -25.45 5.13 -5.86
C SER A 44 -25.47 3.60 -5.92
N SER A 45 -26.28 3.04 -6.81
CA SER A 45 -26.23 1.61 -7.17
C SER A 45 -24.98 1.21 -7.97
N LEU A 46 -24.10 2.18 -8.25
CA LEU A 46 -22.91 2.00 -9.06
C LEU A 46 -21.73 1.47 -8.23
N PRO A 47 -20.89 0.59 -8.80
CA PRO A 47 -19.70 0.09 -8.12
C PRO A 47 -18.61 1.18 -8.07
N LEU A 48 -18.42 1.79 -6.90
CA LEU A 48 -17.43 2.86 -6.68
C LEU A 48 -16.06 2.36 -6.17
N ARG A 49 -15.86 1.04 -6.07
CA ARG A 49 -14.64 0.42 -5.51
C ARG A 49 -13.35 0.91 -6.16
N VAL A 50 -13.29 0.95 -7.50
CA VAL A 50 -12.13 1.44 -8.25
C VAL A 50 -11.84 2.91 -7.93
N LEU A 51 -12.89 3.74 -7.97
CA LEU A 51 -12.78 5.17 -7.70
C LEU A 51 -12.30 5.42 -6.27
N ALA A 52 -12.87 4.71 -5.29
CA ALA A 52 -12.50 4.83 -3.89
C ALA A 52 -11.01 4.51 -3.66
N LEU A 53 -10.51 3.42 -4.27
CA LEU A 53 -9.08 3.07 -4.20
C LEU A 53 -8.18 4.11 -4.88
N GLN A 54 -8.62 4.67 -6.02
CA GLN A 54 -7.87 5.73 -6.70
C GLN A 54 -7.82 7.02 -5.88
N LEU A 55 -8.94 7.42 -5.28
CA LEU A 55 -9.00 8.59 -4.40
C LEU A 55 -8.14 8.38 -3.14
N LEU A 56 -8.22 7.20 -2.53
CA LEU A 56 -7.33 6.83 -1.42
C LEU A 56 -5.87 6.97 -1.82
N GLN A 57 -5.49 6.44 -2.98
CA GLN A 57 -4.12 6.56 -3.47
C GLN A 57 -3.67 8.02 -3.61
N ILE A 58 -4.52 8.89 -4.15
CA ILE A 58 -4.22 10.33 -4.31
C ILE A 58 -4.05 10.98 -2.94
N VAL A 59 -5.03 10.82 -2.04
CA VAL A 59 -5.01 11.41 -0.69
C VAL A 59 -3.79 10.95 0.10
N LEU A 60 -3.45 9.65 0.02
CA LEU A 60 -2.29 9.09 0.69
C LEU A 60 -0.97 9.65 0.17
N VAL A 61 -0.85 9.88 -1.15
CA VAL A 61 0.37 10.47 -1.73
C VAL A 61 0.49 11.95 -1.38
N GLU A 62 -0.57 12.73 -1.59
CA GLU A 62 -0.54 14.18 -1.45
C GLU A 62 -0.45 14.61 0.02
N HIS A 63 -1.06 13.86 0.94
CA HIS A 63 -1.19 14.26 2.35
C HIS A 63 -0.47 13.32 3.34
N HIS A 64 0.49 12.50 2.89
CA HIS A 64 1.20 11.55 3.76
C HIS A 64 1.79 12.19 5.02
N VAL A 65 2.41 13.37 4.92
CA VAL A 65 3.00 14.07 6.08
C VAL A 65 1.95 14.42 7.13
N THR A 66 0.80 14.95 6.68
CA THR A 66 -0.31 15.31 7.56
C THR A 66 -0.91 14.07 8.21
N ILE A 67 -1.10 12.99 7.44
CA ILE A 67 -1.68 11.75 7.95
C ILE A 67 -0.74 11.13 9.01
N LEU A 68 0.56 11.10 8.76
CA LEU A 68 1.55 10.58 9.72
C LEU A 68 1.65 11.42 11.00
N ALA A 69 1.33 12.73 10.93
CA ALA A 69 1.33 13.60 12.11
C ALA A 69 0.15 13.30 13.06
N HIS A 70 -0.92 12.65 12.58
CA HIS A 70 -2.14 12.41 13.36
C HIS A 70 -2.40 10.90 13.52
N PRO A 71 -2.19 10.33 14.71
CA PRO A 71 -2.28 8.88 14.93
C PRO A 71 -3.67 8.30 14.64
N SER A 72 -4.73 9.07 14.83
CA SER A 72 -6.12 8.65 14.54
C SER A 72 -6.34 8.31 13.06
N LEU A 73 -5.70 9.05 12.14
CA LEU A 73 -5.78 8.77 10.70
C LEU A 73 -4.97 7.52 10.36
N CYS A 74 -3.78 7.35 10.96
CA CYS A 74 -2.99 6.14 10.78
C CYS A 74 -3.72 4.87 11.27
N THR A 75 -4.39 4.93 12.42
CA THR A 75 -5.19 3.80 12.92
C THR A 75 -6.33 3.46 11.98
N ALA A 76 -7.00 4.46 11.38
CA ALA A 76 -8.06 4.21 10.41
C ALA A 76 -7.55 3.47 9.16
N LEU A 77 -6.35 3.82 8.67
CA LEU A 77 -5.72 3.12 7.55
C LEU A 77 -5.35 1.69 7.92
N HIS A 78 -4.73 1.48 9.07
CA HIS A 78 -4.33 0.15 9.54
C HIS A 78 -5.55 -0.78 9.73
N ASP A 79 -6.60 -0.32 10.40
CA ASP A 79 -7.71 -1.17 10.82
C ASP A 79 -8.72 -1.45 9.70
N ARG A 80 -8.81 -0.57 8.68
CA ARG A 80 -9.82 -0.68 7.63
C ARG A 80 -9.24 -0.90 6.25
N LEU A 81 -8.23 -0.12 5.86
CA LEU A 81 -7.70 -0.21 4.51
C LEU A 81 -6.92 -1.51 4.32
N SER A 82 -6.08 -1.87 5.29
CA SER A 82 -5.24 -3.05 5.13
C SER A 82 -6.00 -4.37 5.02
N PRO A 83 -7.04 -4.68 5.82
CA PRO A 83 -7.85 -5.89 5.62
C PRO A 83 -8.50 -5.95 4.23
N VAL A 84 -8.95 -4.81 3.71
CA VAL A 84 -9.52 -4.70 2.36
C VAL A 84 -8.48 -5.06 1.30
N LEU A 85 -7.26 -4.50 1.41
CA LEU A 85 -6.17 -4.83 0.50
C LEU A 85 -5.76 -6.30 0.59
N VAL A 86 -5.64 -6.85 1.80
CA VAL A 86 -5.34 -8.28 2.01
C VAL A 86 -6.39 -9.16 1.34
N ARG A 87 -7.69 -8.84 1.48
CA ARG A 87 -8.77 -9.57 0.81
C ARG A 87 -8.65 -9.49 -0.71
N TYR A 88 -8.37 -8.32 -1.27
CA TYR A 88 -8.15 -8.17 -2.71
C TYR A 88 -6.99 -9.02 -3.19
N ILE A 89 -5.84 -8.95 -2.52
CA ILE A 89 -4.66 -9.69 -2.97
C ILE A 89 -4.85 -11.20 -2.77
N ASN A 90 -5.48 -11.65 -1.68
CA ASN A 90 -5.77 -13.08 -1.49
C ASN A 90 -6.81 -13.62 -2.49
N ALA A 91 -7.77 -12.79 -2.92
CA ALA A 91 -8.69 -13.14 -3.99
C ALA A 91 -7.98 -13.33 -5.35
N GLN A 92 -6.72 -12.89 -5.50
CA GLN A 92 -5.92 -13.13 -6.70
C GLN A 92 -5.59 -14.59 -6.96
N ALA A 93 -5.81 -15.50 -6.00
CA ALA A 93 -5.72 -16.94 -6.25
C ALA A 93 -6.69 -17.42 -7.35
N GLY A 94 -7.67 -16.60 -7.75
CA GLY A 94 -8.53 -16.82 -8.93
C GLY A 94 -8.44 -15.74 -10.01
N GLY A 95 -7.47 -14.83 -9.94
CA GLY A 95 -7.29 -13.69 -10.86
C GLY A 95 -8.11 -12.45 -10.46
N LEU A 96 -7.43 -11.32 -10.18
CA LEU A 96 -8.12 -10.04 -10.01
C LEU A 96 -8.59 -9.50 -11.36
N ASP A 97 -9.74 -8.82 -11.37
CA ASP A 97 -10.11 -7.98 -12.52
C ASP A 97 -8.94 -7.00 -12.79
N PRO A 98 -8.41 -6.94 -14.03
CA PRO A 98 -7.37 -5.98 -14.41
C PRO A 98 -7.65 -4.55 -13.91
N ARG A 99 -8.93 -4.15 -13.89
CA ARG A 99 -9.38 -2.82 -13.47
C ARG A 99 -9.17 -2.54 -11.98
N MET A 100 -9.18 -3.58 -11.16
CA MET A 100 -8.96 -3.50 -9.71
C MET A 100 -7.49 -3.68 -9.33
N ALA A 101 -6.71 -4.42 -10.13
CA ALA A 101 -5.34 -4.78 -9.75
C ALA A 101 -4.45 -3.53 -9.68
N PHE A 102 -4.56 -2.67 -10.69
CA PHE A 102 -3.79 -1.42 -10.75
C PHE A 102 -3.99 -0.52 -9.52
N PRO A 103 -5.21 -0.09 -9.15
CA PRO A 103 -5.40 0.79 -8.00
C PRO A 103 -5.01 0.09 -6.68
N VAL A 104 -5.27 -1.21 -6.52
CA VAL A 104 -4.86 -1.96 -5.31
C VAL A 104 -3.34 -1.91 -5.13
N TYR A 105 -2.57 -2.26 -6.17
CA TYR A 105 -1.11 -2.25 -6.07
C TYR A 105 -0.53 -0.86 -5.84
N LYS A 106 -1.11 0.19 -6.44
CA LYS A 106 -0.66 1.55 -6.17
C LYS A 106 -0.94 1.99 -4.73
N VAL A 107 -2.09 1.62 -4.16
CA VAL A 107 -2.37 1.91 -2.74
C VAL A 107 -1.37 1.20 -1.84
N ILE A 108 -1.10 -0.09 -2.09
CA ILE A 108 -0.07 -0.85 -1.35
C ILE A 108 1.29 -0.18 -1.49
N ALA A 109 1.64 0.27 -2.71
CA ALA A 109 2.92 0.91 -2.97
C ALA A 109 3.13 2.12 -2.05
N VAL A 110 2.13 2.99 -1.99
CA VAL A 110 2.14 4.20 -1.16
C VAL A 110 2.13 3.88 0.34
N LEU A 111 1.37 2.87 0.75
CA LEU A 111 1.37 2.40 2.15
C LEU A 111 2.74 1.91 2.60
N LEU A 112 3.43 1.12 1.78
CA LEU A 112 4.78 0.66 2.13
C LEU A 112 5.81 1.77 2.05
N LEU A 113 5.71 2.68 1.08
CA LEU A 113 6.68 3.75 0.95
C LEU A 113 6.61 4.75 2.12
N HIS A 114 5.40 5.22 2.44
CA HIS A 114 5.21 6.30 3.42
C HIS A 114 4.75 5.84 4.80
N PHE A 115 4.01 4.71 4.88
CA PHE A 115 3.35 4.27 6.10
C PHE A 115 3.89 2.94 6.66
N HIS A 116 5.04 2.45 6.18
CA HIS A 116 5.60 1.15 6.60
C HIS A 116 5.69 0.94 8.11
N LYS A 117 5.93 1.99 8.90
CA LYS A 117 5.98 1.87 10.37
C LYS A 117 4.60 1.60 10.98
N ALA A 118 3.53 2.12 10.39
CA ALA A 118 2.16 1.95 10.85
C ALA A 118 1.57 0.60 10.41
N VAL A 119 2.05 0.03 9.29
CA VAL A 119 1.54 -1.23 8.73
C VAL A 119 2.62 -2.33 8.68
N ILE A 120 3.62 -2.29 9.57
CA ILE A 120 4.81 -3.16 9.48
C ILE A 120 4.43 -4.65 9.51
N ASP A 121 3.46 -5.03 10.34
CA ASP A 121 2.99 -6.41 10.48
C ASP A 121 2.35 -6.94 9.18
N GLN A 122 1.74 -6.05 8.40
CA GLN A 122 1.09 -6.39 7.13
C GLN A 122 2.02 -6.16 5.93
N ALA A 123 3.08 -5.37 6.10
CA ALA A 123 4.02 -5.03 5.03
C ALA A 123 4.70 -6.26 4.45
N GLU A 124 5.11 -7.19 5.31
CA GLU A 124 5.68 -8.46 4.89
C GLU A 124 4.66 -9.29 4.09
N MET A 125 3.40 -9.35 4.55
CA MET A 125 2.34 -10.06 3.84
C MET A 125 2.11 -9.46 2.44
N PHE A 126 1.99 -8.13 2.35
CA PHE A 126 1.81 -7.43 1.07
C PHE A 126 2.96 -7.68 0.10
N LEU A 127 4.19 -7.71 0.61
CA LEU A 127 5.37 -7.98 -0.20
C LEU A 127 5.41 -9.43 -0.69
N ASN A 128 5.20 -10.39 0.21
CA ASN A 128 5.19 -11.81 -0.13
C ASN A 128 4.09 -12.14 -1.15
N LEU A 129 2.91 -11.53 -1.02
CA LEU A 129 1.83 -11.73 -1.99
C LEU A 129 2.13 -11.07 -3.34
N THR A 130 2.75 -9.89 -3.34
CA THR A 130 3.23 -9.22 -4.57
C THR A 130 4.27 -10.09 -5.31
N ILE A 131 5.22 -10.68 -4.58
CA ILE A 131 6.21 -11.60 -5.14
C ILE A 131 5.55 -12.85 -5.71
N ARG A 132 4.62 -13.47 -4.98
CA ARG A 132 3.88 -14.63 -5.47
C ARG A 132 3.11 -14.30 -6.75
N ALA A 133 2.46 -13.15 -6.83
CA ALA A 133 1.74 -12.71 -8.02
C ALA A 133 2.67 -12.54 -9.25
N LEU A 134 3.92 -12.14 -9.03
CA LEU A 134 4.95 -12.07 -10.08
C LEU A 134 5.42 -13.45 -10.55
N GLU A 135 5.60 -14.39 -9.61
CA GLU A 135 6.16 -15.72 -9.87
C GLU A 135 5.18 -16.70 -10.53
N HIS A 136 3.90 -16.68 -10.12
CA HIS A 136 2.92 -17.71 -10.49
C HIS A 136 2.46 -17.65 -11.96
N GLY A 137 3.00 -16.72 -12.77
CA GLY A 137 2.85 -16.74 -14.23
C GLY A 137 1.47 -16.37 -14.76
N GLU A 138 0.40 -16.50 -13.96
CA GLU A 138 -1.00 -16.22 -14.33
C GLU A 138 -1.29 -14.73 -14.49
N ALA A 139 -0.44 -13.86 -13.92
CA ALA A 139 -0.54 -12.43 -14.15
C ALA A 139 -0.24 -12.09 -15.62
N SER A 140 -1.13 -11.30 -16.23
CA SER A 140 -0.91 -10.71 -17.55
C SER A 140 0.35 -9.83 -17.58
N ALA A 141 0.94 -9.64 -18.77
CA ALA A 141 2.21 -8.92 -18.92
C ALA A 141 2.19 -7.49 -18.35
N TRP A 142 1.09 -6.76 -18.53
CA TRP A 142 0.95 -5.40 -17.98
C TRP A 142 0.86 -5.41 -16.45
N SER A 143 0.21 -6.41 -15.85
CA SER A 143 0.14 -6.58 -14.39
C SER A 143 1.53 -6.88 -13.82
N LYS A 144 2.30 -7.77 -14.47
CA LYS A 144 3.70 -8.06 -14.10
C LYS A 144 4.59 -6.82 -14.17
N TYR A 145 4.44 -5.99 -15.21
CA TYR A 145 5.16 -4.72 -15.32
C TYR A 145 4.86 -3.76 -14.15
N LEU A 146 3.58 -3.65 -13.77
CA LEU A 146 3.18 -2.83 -12.62
C LEU A 146 3.76 -3.35 -11.31
N LEU A 147 3.72 -4.67 -11.10
CA LEU A 147 4.32 -5.30 -9.91
C LEU A 147 5.80 -4.99 -9.81
N LEU A 148 6.53 -5.06 -10.94
CA LEU A 148 7.93 -4.68 -10.99
C LEU A 148 8.15 -3.19 -10.69
N LEU A 149 7.30 -2.31 -11.20
CA LEU A 149 7.39 -0.87 -10.92
C LEU A 149 7.26 -0.62 -9.41
N VAL A 150 6.28 -1.27 -8.78
CA VAL A 150 6.05 -1.17 -7.33
C VAL A 150 7.20 -1.77 -6.53
N LEU A 151 7.71 -2.95 -6.92
CA LEU A 151 8.88 -3.56 -6.29
C LEU A 151 10.13 -2.68 -6.43
N LYS A 152 10.30 -2.02 -7.57
CA LYS A 152 11.39 -1.06 -7.80
C LYS A 152 11.27 0.13 -6.85
N GLU A 153 10.09 0.75 -6.75
CA GLU A 153 9.85 1.88 -5.82
C GLU A 153 10.16 1.49 -4.38
N TRP A 154 9.85 0.26 -3.97
CA TRP A 154 10.19 -0.25 -2.64
C TRP A 154 11.68 -0.50 -2.43
N ALA A 155 12.35 -1.06 -3.44
CA ALA A 155 13.79 -1.31 -3.40
C ALA A 155 14.60 0.00 -3.37
N GLU A 156 14.09 1.08 -3.96
CA GLU A 156 14.67 2.42 -3.89
C GLU A 156 14.49 3.09 -2.53
N GLY A 157 13.57 2.59 -1.68
CA GLY A 157 13.28 3.13 -0.35
C GLY A 157 14.12 2.50 0.78
N PRO A 158 15.26 3.09 1.20
CA PRO A 158 16.14 2.49 2.20
C PRO A 158 15.46 2.34 3.58
N GLY A 159 14.54 3.24 3.93
CA GLY A 159 13.82 3.19 5.21
C GLY A 159 12.91 1.96 5.32
N LEU A 160 12.21 1.61 4.24
CA LEU A 160 11.38 0.42 4.16
C LEU A 160 12.22 -0.85 4.28
N LEU A 161 13.30 -0.95 3.49
CA LEU A 161 14.19 -2.12 3.53
C LEU A 161 14.83 -2.33 4.91
N GLN A 162 15.27 -1.25 5.57
CA GLN A 162 15.82 -1.33 6.92
C GLN A 162 14.75 -1.76 7.94
N ALA A 163 13.51 -1.26 7.81
CA ALA A 163 12.42 -1.64 8.69
C ALA A 163 12.04 -3.11 8.52
N LEU A 164 11.90 -3.58 7.27
CA LEU A 164 11.62 -4.98 6.95
C LEU A 164 12.74 -5.90 7.43
N PHE A 165 14.00 -5.55 7.17
CA PHE A 165 15.14 -6.34 7.63
C PHE A 165 15.16 -6.48 9.17
N ARG A 166 14.90 -5.38 9.88
CA ARG A 166 14.88 -5.40 11.36
C ARG A 166 13.69 -6.17 11.94
N HIS A 167 12.53 -6.07 11.30
CA HIS A 167 11.30 -6.66 11.80
C HIS A 167 11.18 -8.15 11.44
N SER A 168 11.57 -8.53 10.23
CA SER A 168 11.40 -9.88 9.70
C SER A 168 12.73 -10.67 9.72
N ASP A 169 13.78 -10.16 9.08
CA ASP A 169 15.01 -10.95 8.81
C ASP A 169 15.90 -11.15 10.04
N LEU A 170 15.81 -10.28 11.06
CA LEU A 170 16.51 -10.45 12.34
C LEU A 170 15.81 -11.43 13.31
N ARG A 171 14.57 -11.85 13.03
CA ARG A 171 13.87 -12.83 13.88
C ARG A 171 14.33 -14.23 13.49
N GLU A 172 15.11 -14.88 14.36
CA GLU A 172 15.65 -16.24 14.14
C GLU A 172 14.59 -17.32 13.88
N SER A 173 13.32 -17.07 14.21
CA SER A 173 12.18 -17.97 13.98
C SER A 173 11.15 -17.45 12.96
N GLY A 174 11.47 -16.38 12.23
CA GLY A 174 10.58 -15.80 11.22
C GLY A 174 10.52 -16.65 9.94
N PRO A 175 9.43 -16.57 9.14
CA PRO A 175 9.44 -17.08 7.78
C PRO A 175 10.58 -16.42 6.96
N ARG A 176 10.93 -17.06 5.83
CA ARG A 176 12.12 -16.76 4.98
C ARG A 176 12.47 -15.27 4.86
N PRO A 177 13.77 -14.93 4.76
CA PRO A 177 14.24 -13.55 4.70
C PRO A 177 13.52 -12.76 3.59
N THR A 178 12.73 -11.80 4.03
CA THR A 178 11.80 -11.03 3.21
C THR A 178 12.56 -10.19 2.20
N VAL A 179 13.66 -9.52 2.60
CA VAL A 179 14.48 -8.71 1.70
C VAL A 179 15.18 -9.57 0.65
N GLN A 180 15.68 -10.74 1.05
CA GLN A 180 16.29 -11.69 0.12
C GLN A 180 15.29 -12.19 -0.94
N ASN A 181 14.03 -12.44 -0.54
CA ASN A 181 12.97 -12.84 -1.48
C ASN A 181 12.68 -11.74 -2.52
N ILE A 182 12.73 -10.45 -2.16
CA ILE A 182 12.56 -9.34 -3.13
C ILE A 182 13.61 -9.45 -4.24
N VAL A 183 14.87 -9.59 -3.84
CA VAL A 183 16.01 -9.65 -4.78
C VAL A 183 15.91 -10.89 -5.66
N GLN A 184 15.58 -12.05 -5.07
CA GLN A 184 15.42 -13.30 -5.80
C GLN A 184 14.25 -13.26 -6.79
N ALA A 185 13.10 -12.72 -6.39
CA ALA A 185 11.93 -12.61 -7.24
C ALA A 185 12.19 -11.68 -8.44
N ALA A 186 12.81 -10.52 -8.20
CA ALA A 186 13.17 -9.59 -9.25
C ALA A 186 14.19 -10.21 -10.22
N ALA A 187 15.25 -10.85 -9.70
CA ALA A 187 16.26 -11.51 -10.52
C ALA A 187 15.69 -12.68 -11.32
N GLY A 188 14.86 -13.52 -10.70
CA GLY A 188 14.22 -14.66 -11.35
C GLY A 188 13.26 -14.24 -12.46
N TYR A 189 12.53 -13.13 -12.28
CA TYR A 189 11.70 -12.57 -13.33
C TYR A 189 12.52 -12.05 -14.51
N LEU A 190 13.59 -11.28 -14.25
CA LEU A 190 14.47 -10.77 -15.29
C LEU A 190 15.12 -11.90 -16.10
N GLN A 191 15.53 -12.98 -15.44
CA GLN A 191 16.07 -14.18 -16.11
C GLN A 191 15.03 -14.84 -17.02
N LYS A 192 13.77 -14.97 -16.58
CA LYS A 192 12.69 -15.51 -17.41
C LYS A 192 12.44 -14.66 -18.66
N VAL A 193 12.32 -13.34 -18.48
CA VAL A 193 12.13 -12.41 -19.61
C VAL A 193 13.29 -12.49 -20.58
N TYR A 194 14.53 -12.52 -20.09
CA TYR A 194 15.71 -12.65 -20.94
C TYR A 194 15.72 -13.95 -21.73
N ALA A 195 15.35 -15.07 -21.11
CA ALA A 195 15.25 -16.38 -21.76
C ALA A 195 14.14 -16.45 -22.82
N GLU A 196 13.02 -15.75 -22.63
CA GLU A 196 11.91 -15.67 -23.61
C GLU A 196 12.24 -14.75 -24.81
N THR A 197 13.26 -13.90 -24.69
CA THR A 197 13.67 -12.96 -25.75
C THR A 197 14.77 -13.53 -26.66
N GLN A 198 15.29 -14.72 -26.35
CA GLN A 198 16.23 -15.47 -27.21
C GLN A 198 15.51 -16.54 -28.03
#